data_AF-A0A4Q0I420-F1
#
_entry.id   AF-A0A4Q0I420-F1
#
_cell.length_a   1.000
_cell.length_b   1.000
_cell.length_c   1.000
_cell.angle_alpha   90.00
_cell.angle_beta   90.00
_cell.angle_gamma   90.00
#
_symmetry.space_group_name_H-M   'P 1'
#
loop_
_entity.id
_entity.type
_entity.pdbx_description
1 polymer ?
#
loop_
_entity_poly.entity_id
_entity_poly.type
_entity_poly.pdbx_seq_one_letter_code
_entity_poly.pdbx_strand_id
1 'polypeptide(L)'
;MDKKKILSGLIIIFFMMIASLNCIVRVYNLASYKNLIYLLIRIGVVSLLFGAILFVLKKGRYVMIFSAIFLIMLFISNSLSISIINKQRQSVFDNGIRIVNALSSYYKDNNKYPEDLKELMPKYIDSIPKIKTSYYEGEFLYYVKDEGKSYYLGFEHYYFDGKGWLELE
;
A
#
# COMPACT_ATOMS: atom_id res chain seq x y z
N MET A 1 3.59 10.43 -42.28
CA MET A 1 2.93 10.29 -40.97
C MET A 1 2.67 11.68 -40.40
N ASP A 2 1.46 11.95 -39.91
CA ASP A 2 1.06 13.29 -39.42
C ASP A 2 1.79 13.63 -38.10
N LYS A 3 2.60 14.69 -38.11
CA LYS A 3 3.39 15.15 -36.95
C LYS A 3 2.51 15.37 -35.70
N LYS A 4 1.25 15.78 -35.86
CA LYS A 4 0.32 15.98 -34.73
C LYS A 4 -0.07 14.67 -34.05
N LYS A 5 -0.28 13.61 -34.84
CA LYS A 5 -0.60 12.28 -34.31
C LYS A 5 0.58 11.70 -33.52
N ILE A 6 1.79 11.84 -34.07
CA ILE A 6 3.03 11.41 -33.39
C ILE A 6 3.18 12.13 -32.04
N LEU A 7 3.04 13.45 -32.03
CA LEU A 7 3.16 14.24 -30.81
C LEU A 7 2.11 13.85 -29.76
N SER A 8 0.86 13.62 -30.18
CA SER A 8 -0.19 13.17 -29.25
C SER A 8 0.09 11.80 -28.63
N GLY A 9 0.65 10.87 -29.43
CA GLY A 9 1.06 9.55 -28.94
C GLY A 9 2.17 9.65 -27.90
N LEU A 10 3.19 10.49 -28.15
CA LEU A 10 4.28 10.71 -27.19
C LEU A 10 3.80 11.29 -25.86
N ILE A 11 2.82 12.21 -25.88
CA ILE A 11 2.23 12.78 -24.66
C ILE A 11 1.49 11.72 -23.85
N ILE A 12 0.72 10.84 -24.51
CA ILE A 12 0.00 9.75 -23.83
C ILE A 12 0.99 8.79 -23.17
N ILE A 13 2.05 8.40 -23.89
CA ILE A 13 3.10 7.52 -23.35
C ILE A 13 3.78 8.18 -22.13
N PHE A 14 4.06 9.48 -22.20
CA PHE A 14 4.62 10.23 -21.08
C PHE A 14 3.71 10.20 -19.83
N PHE A 15 2.40 10.41 -20.00
CA PHE A 15 1.45 10.32 -18.89
C PHE A 15 1.33 8.90 -18.32
N MET A 16 1.37 7.88 -19.17
CA MET A 16 1.42 6.49 -18.71
C MET A 16 2.68 6.21 -17.89
N MET A 17 3.84 6.71 -18.30
CA MET A 17 5.07 6.59 -17.50
C MET A 17 4.95 7.26 -16.13
N ILE A 18 4.40 8.48 -16.05
CA ILE A 18 4.18 9.17 -14.77
C ILE A 18 3.20 8.39 -13.88
N ALA A 19 2.10 7.90 -14.44
CA ALA A 19 1.11 7.13 -13.70
C ALA A 19 1.70 5.82 -13.16
N SER A 20 2.51 5.12 -13.96
CA SER A 20 3.23 3.92 -13.53
C SER A 20 4.25 4.21 -12.43
N LEU A 21 5.04 5.28 -12.57
CA LEU A 21 5.97 5.72 -11.53
C LEU A 21 5.26 6.05 -10.22
N ASN A 22 4.11 6.73 -10.28
CA ASN A 22 3.28 7.01 -9.11
C ASN A 22 2.81 5.72 -8.42
N CYS A 23 2.37 4.73 -9.21
CA CYS A 23 1.94 3.45 -8.68
C CYS A 23 3.08 2.74 -7.93
N ILE A 24 4.27 2.67 -8.55
CA ILE A 24 5.47 2.09 -7.95
C ILE A 24 5.81 2.82 -6.66
N VAL A 25 5.98 4.13 -6.72
CA VAL A 25 6.32 4.97 -5.56
C VAL A 25 5.41 4.70 -4.36
N ARG A 26 4.11 4.56 -4.62
CA ARG A 26 3.11 4.35 -3.58
C ARG A 26 3.11 2.93 -3.02
N VAL A 27 3.25 1.93 -3.88
CA VAL A 27 3.37 0.51 -3.47
C VAL A 27 4.64 0.29 -2.63
N TYR A 28 5.74 0.95 -2.98
CA TYR A 28 6.99 0.89 -2.22
C TYR A 28 7.04 1.86 -1.04
N ASN A 29 5.94 2.59 -0.78
CA ASN A 29 5.79 3.57 0.30
C ASN A 29 7.02 4.49 0.48
N LEU A 30 7.56 4.99 -0.64
CA LEU A 30 8.71 5.89 -0.60
C LEU A 30 8.29 7.22 0.02
N ALA A 31 8.55 7.38 1.32
CA ALA A 31 8.05 8.51 2.13
C ALA A 31 8.37 9.87 1.50
N SER A 32 9.56 10.00 0.92
CA SER A 32 10.05 11.20 0.22
C SER A 32 9.18 11.63 -0.97
N TYR A 33 8.35 10.74 -1.50
CA TYR A 33 7.56 10.99 -2.71
C TYR A 33 6.07 11.21 -2.48
N LYS A 34 5.58 11.12 -1.23
CA LYS A 34 4.17 11.47 -0.92
C LYS A 34 3.85 12.90 -1.34
N ASN A 35 4.76 13.83 -1.05
CA ASN A 35 4.63 15.24 -1.45
C ASN A 35 4.61 15.40 -2.98
N LEU A 36 5.37 14.58 -3.71
CA LEU A 36 5.37 14.60 -5.17
C LEU A 36 4.01 14.17 -5.73
N ILE A 37 3.36 13.14 -5.17
CA ILE A 37 2.03 12.71 -5.60
C ILE A 37 1.00 13.83 -5.44
N TYR A 38 0.97 14.48 -4.27
CA TYR A 38 0.05 15.60 -4.03
C TYR A 38 0.33 16.77 -4.97
N LEU A 39 1.60 17.06 -5.26
CA LEU A 39 1.99 18.08 -6.22
C LEU A 39 1.49 17.75 -7.65
N LEU A 40 1.64 16.50 -8.10
CA LEU A 40 1.18 16.07 -9.43
C LEU A 40 -0.34 16.20 -9.59
N ILE A 41 -1.11 15.86 -8.55
CA ILE A 41 -2.57 16.04 -8.56
C ILE A 41 -2.92 17.53 -8.66
N ARG A 42 -2.26 18.39 -7.87
CA ARG A 42 -2.47 19.85 -7.93
C ARG A 42 -2.16 20.42 -9.31
N ILE A 43 -1.04 20.02 -9.92
CA ILE A 43 -0.68 20.41 -11.29
C ILE A 43 -1.75 19.96 -12.29
N GLY A 44 -2.23 18.72 -12.17
CA GLY A 44 -3.29 18.18 -13.02
C GLY A 44 -4.59 18.98 -12.93
N VAL A 45 -5.02 19.34 -11.71
CA VAL A 45 -6.23 20.14 -11.47
C VAL A 45 -6.08 21.56 -12.02
N VAL A 46 -4.96 22.24 -11.77
CA VAL A 46 -4.68 23.58 -12.31
C VAL A 46 -4.67 23.56 -13.84
N SER A 47 -4.05 22.55 -14.43
CA SER A 47 -4.02 22.34 -15.88
C SER A 47 -5.42 22.11 -16.46
N LEU A 48 -6.28 21.35 -15.78
CA LEU A 48 -7.67 21.13 -16.19
C LEU A 48 -8.47 22.42 -16.18
N LEU A 49 -8.36 23.24 -15.12
CA LEU A 49 -9.03 24.53 -15.01
C LEU A 49 -8.58 25.49 -16.11
N PHE A 50 -7.28 25.57 -16.36
CA PHE A 50 -6.72 26.37 -17.45
C PHE A 50 -7.21 25.88 -18.82
N GLY A 51 -7.24 24.56 -19.04
CA GLY A 51 -7.79 23.93 -20.23
C GLY A 51 -9.27 24.25 -20.44
N ALA A 52 -10.07 24.27 -19.38
CA ALA A 52 -11.48 24.64 -19.43
C ALA A 52 -11.67 26.11 -19.83
N ILE A 53 -10.87 27.03 -19.30
CA ILE A 53 -10.89 28.45 -19.71
C ILE A 53 -10.56 28.58 -21.20
N LEU A 54 -9.50 27.93 -21.67
CA LEU A 54 -9.13 27.94 -23.10
C LEU A 54 -10.19 27.29 -24.00
N PHE A 55 -10.92 26.29 -23.49
CA PHE A 55 -12.01 25.66 -24.20
C PHE A 55 -13.20 26.62 -24.38
N VAL A 56 -13.59 27.34 -23.32
CA VAL A 56 -14.63 28.39 -23.38
C VAL A 56 -14.24 29.48 -24.38
N LEU A 57 -12.96 29.86 -24.42
CA LEU A 57 -12.42 30.82 -25.39
C LEU A 57 -12.27 30.25 -26.82
N LYS A 58 -12.70 29.00 -27.08
CA LYS A 58 -12.58 28.27 -28.35
C LYS A 58 -11.15 28.13 -28.87
N LYS A 59 -10.14 28.28 -28.00
CA LYS A 59 -8.71 28.32 -28.38
C LYS A 59 -7.90 27.09 -27.99
N GLY A 60 -8.48 26.06 -27.35
CA GLY A 60 -7.64 24.96 -26.87
C GLY A 60 -8.34 23.69 -26.37
N ARG A 61 -9.21 23.05 -27.18
CA ARG A 61 -9.88 21.80 -26.77
C ARG A 61 -8.94 20.66 -26.36
N TYR A 62 -7.73 20.62 -26.92
CA TYR A 62 -6.76 19.56 -26.64
C TYR A 62 -6.17 19.65 -25.25
N VAL A 63 -5.96 20.86 -24.70
CA VAL A 63 -5.42 21.03 -23.34
C VAL A 63 -6.36 20.38 -22.33
N MET A 64 -7.66 20.69 -22.41
CA MET A 64 -8.68 20.10 -21.54
C MET A 64 -8.73 18.57 -21.64
N ILE A 65 -8.72 18.02 -22.87
CA ILE A 65 -8.74 16.57 -23.09
C ILE A 65 -7.50 15.91 -22.47
N PHE A 66 -6.30 16.46 -22.69
CA PHE A 66 -5.06 15.91 -22.13
C PHE A 66 -5.04 15.98 -20.60
N SER A 67 -5.46 17.09 -19.99
CA SER A 67 -5.52 17.23 -18.54
C SER A 67 -6.52 16.25 -17.93
N ALA A 68 -7.67 16.04 -18.57
CA ALA A 68 -8.67 15.05 -18.14
C ALA A 68 -8.12 13.62 -18.21
N ILE A 69 -7.47 13.24 -19.32
CA ILE A 69 -6.82 11.93 -19.46
C ILE A 69 -5.74 11.74 -18.40
N PHE A 70 -4.91 12.76 -18.16
CA PHE A 70 -3.87 12.70 -17.13
C PHE A 70 -4.45 12.44 -15.74
N LEU A 71 -5.51 13.16 -15.35
CA LEU A 71 -6.18 12.97 -14.07
C LEU A 71 -6.83 11.58 -13.94
N ILE A 72 -7.45 11.08 -15.00
CA ILE A 72 -8.01 9.72 -15.03
C ILE A 72 -6.90 8.69 -14.82
N MET A 73 -5.77 8.83 -15.51
CA MET A 73 -4.61 7.93 -15.35
C MET A 73 -4.04 7.96 -13.93
N LEU A 74 -3.93 9.15 -13.31
CA LEU A 74 -3.54 9.28 -11.90
C LEU A 74 -4.54 8.60 -10.96
N PHE A 75 -5.84 8.73 -11.22
CA PHE A 75 -6.88 8.09 -10.42
C PHE A 75 -6.85 6.56 -10.52
N ILE A 76 -6.68 6.02 -11.72
CA ILE A 76 -6.53 4.57 -11.95
C ILE A 76 -5.28 4.04 -11.23
N SER A 77 -4.15 4.72 -11.41
CA SER A 77 -2.89 4.40 -10.72
C SER A 77 -3.08 4.37 -9.20
N ASN A 78 -3.69 5.42 -8.64
CA ASN A 78 -3.99 5.51 -7.22
C ASN A 78 -4.88 4.36 -6.72
N SER A 79 -5.91 3.99 -7.47
CA SER A 79 -6.82 2.89 -7.12
C SER A 79 -6.11 1.53 -7.15
N LEU A 80 -5.27 1.29 -8.16
CA LEU A 80 -4.46 0.08 -8.26
C LEU A 80 -3.47 -0.04 -7.09
N SER A 81 -2.78 1.04 -6.73
CA SER A 81 -1.85 1.02 -5.58
C SER A 81 -2.57 0.67 -4.28
N ILE A 82 -3.75 1.25 -4.02
CA ILE A 82 -4.54 0.92 -2.81
C ILE A 82 -4.91 -0.55 -2.81
N SER A 83 -5.37 -1.09 -3.94
CA SER A 83 -5.73 -2.50 -4.05
C SER A 83 -4.55 -3.43 -3.76
N ILE A 84 -3.36 -3.13 -4.30
CA ILE A 84 -2.13 -3.89 -4.04
C ILE A 84 -1.75 -3.84 -2.56
N ILE A 85 -1.74 -2.64 -1.97
CA ILE A 85 -1.41 -2.45 -0.54
C ILE A 85 -2.40 -3.21 0.35
N ASN A 86 -3.69 -3.14 0.05
CA ASN A 86 -4.72 -3.85 0.81
C ASN A 86 -4.56 -5.36 0.72
N LYS A 87 -4.23 -5.91 -0.46
CA LYS A 87 -3.94 -7.35 -0.60
C LYS A 87 -2.73 -7.78 0.22
N GLN A 88 -1.67 -6.98 0.24
CA GLN A 88 -0.49 -7.25 1.07
C GLN A 88 -0.83 -7.21 2.55
N ARG A 89 -1.57 -6.17 2.98
CA ARG A 89 -2.03 -6.02 4.35
C ARG A 89 -2.90 -7.22 4.78
N GLN A 90 -3.83 -7.64 3.94
CA GLN A 90 -4.67 -8.80 4.21
C GLN A 90 -3.82 -10.06 4.39
N SER A 91 -2.85 -10.31 3.50
CA SER A 91 -1.95 -11.46 3.64
C SER A 91 -1.14 -11.44 4.95
N VAL A 92 -0.72 -10.27 5.42
CA VAL A 92 -0.04 -10.13 6.72
C VAL A 92 -0.99 -10.44 7.87
N PHE A 93 -2.23 -9.94 7.82
CA PHE A 93 -3.25 -10.26 8.83
C PHE A 93 -3.59 -11.76 8.85
N ASP A 94 -3.78 -12.39 7.69
CA ASP A 94 -4.07 -13.82 7.61
C ASP A 94 -2.92 -14.65 8.21
N ASN A 95 -1.67 -14.23 8.00
CA ASN A 95 -0.50 -14.84 8.65
C ASN A 95 -0.48 -14.61 10.16
N GLY A 96 -0.85 -13.42 10.63
CA GLY A 96 -0.99 -13.12 12.05
C GLY A 96 -2.04 -13.99 12.73
N ILE A 97 -3.20 -14.19 12.09
CA ILE A 97 -4.28 -15.07 12.58
C ILE A 97 -3.78 -16.51 12.76
N ARG A 98 -2.93 -17.02 11.87
CA ARG A 98 -2.32 -18.35 12.03
C ARG A 98 -1.46 -18.46 13.29
N ILE A 99 -0.65 -17.44 13.58
CA ILE A 99 0.18 -17.39 14.79
C ILE A 99 -0.71 -17.31 16.04
N VAL A 100 -1.73 -16.46 16.03
CA VAL A 100 -2.70 -16.31 17.13
C VAL A 100 -3.40 -17.64 17.44
N ASN A 101 -3.85 -18.37 16.43
CA ASN A 101 -4.48 -19.67 16.62
C ASN A 101 -3.52 -20.70 17.24
N ALA A 102 -2.25 -20.66 16.84
CA ALA A 102 -1.20 -21.51 17.42
C ALA A 102 -0.91 -21.13 18.88
N LEU A 103 -0.83 -19.83 19.21
CA LEU A 103 -0.68 -19.33 20.57
C LEU A 103 -1.85 -19.76 21.47
N SER A 104 -3.09 -19.67 20.97
CA SER A 104 -4.28 -20.13 21.70
C SER A 104 -4.23 -21.62 22.01
N SER A 105 -3.77 -22.43 21.05
CA SER A 105 -3.62 -23.88 21.24
C SER A 105 -2.50 -24.22 22.24
N TYR A 106 -1.37 -23.52 22.17
CA TYR A 106 -0.30 -23.66 23.16
C TYR A 106 -0.78 -23.30 24.57
N TYR A 107 -1.54 -22.21 24.71
CA TYR A 107 -2.07 -21.79 26.01
C TYR A 107 -3.01 -22.84 26.61
N LYS A 108 -3.89 -23.45 25.80
CA LYS A 108 -4.80 -24.52 26.28
C LYS A 108 -4.06 -25.71 26.88
N ASP A 109 -2.91 -26.07 26.30
CA ASP A 109 -2.11 -27.20 26.76
C ASP A 109 -1.23 -26.86 27.98
N ASN A 110 -0.76 -25.62 28.09
CA ASN A 110 0.29 -25.23 29.05
C ASN A 110 -0.17 -24.23 30.12
N ASN A 111 -1.39 -23.67 30.00
CA ASN A 111 -1.94 -22.58 30.80
C ASN A 111 -1.05 -21.31 30.86
N LYS A 112 -0.19 -21.12 29.86
CA LYS A 112 0.65 -19.94 29.66
C LYS A 112 1.00 -19.78 28.18
N TYR A 113 1.30 -18.56 27.75
CA TYR A 113 1.86 -18.28 26.43
C TYR A 113 3.36 -18.59 26.40
N PRO A 114 3.92 -18.99 25.23
CA PRO A 114 5.35 -19.29 25.10
C PRO A 114 6.20 -18.04 25.24
N GLU A 115 7.44 -18.16 25.71
CA GLU A 115 8.37 -17.02 25.80
C GLU A 115 8.88 -16.60 24.41
N ASP A 116 9.01 -17.57 23.48
CA ASP A 116 9.41 -17.35 22.09
C ASP A 116 8.43 -18.04 21.12
N LEU A 117 8.14 -17.40 19.98
CA LEU A 117 7.30 -18.00 18.93
C LEU A 117 7.83 -19.34 18.41
N LYS A 118 9.14 -19.61 18.48
CA LYS A 118 9.75 -20.89 18.10
C LYS A 118 9.22 -22.07 18.90
N GLU A 119 8.73 -21.87 20.13
CA GLU A 119 8.12 -22.92 20.93
C GLU A 119 6.78 -23.42 20.38
N LEU A 120 6.15 -22.66 19.47
CA LEU A 120 4.96 -23.10 18.76
C LEU A 120 5.27 -24.22 17.75
N MET A 121 6.53 -24.32 17.31
CA MET A 121 6.96 -25.25 16.28
C MET A 121 7.49 -26.57 16.87
N PRO A 122 7.32 -27.69 16.16
CA PRO A 122 6.40 -27.89 15.03
C PRO A 122 4.97 -28.22 15.49
N LYS A 123 4.73 -28.37 16.80
CA LYS A 123 3.51 -28.98 17.33
C LYS A 123 2.23 -28.19 17.02
N TYR A 124 2.28 -26.86 17.10
CA TYR A 124 1.11 -25.98 16.94
C TYR A 124 1.10 -25.25 15.59
N ILE A 125 2.26 -25.12 14.95
CA ILE A 125 2.42 -24.55 13.61
C ILE A 125 3.69 -25.10 12.95
N ASP A 126 3.63 -25.38 11.64
CA ASP A 126 4.76 -25.94 10.90
C ASP A 126 5.96 -24.98 10.80
N SER A 127 5.67 -23.68 10.65
CA SER A 127 6.67 -22.61 10.61
C SER A 127 6.05 -21.26 10.93
N ILE A 128 6.83 -20.35 11.54
CA ILE A 128 6.37 -18.98 11.78
C ILE A 128 6.32 -18.23 10.44
N PRO A 129 5.14 -17.78 10.00
CA PRO A 129 5.03 -17.06 8.73
C PRO A 129 5.75 -15.72 8.84
N LYS A 130 6.53 -15.41 7.81
CA LYS A 130 7.17 -14.10 7.68
C LYS A 130 6.19 -13.06 7.15
N ILE A 131 6.41 -11.82 7.52
CA ILE A 131 5.75 -10.66 6.92
C ILE A 131 6.38 -10.47 5.55
N LYS A 132 5.57 -10.49 4.50
CA LYS A 132 6.02 -10.22 3.12
C LYS A 132 5.20 -9.08 2.54
N THR A 133 5.88 -7.98 2.25
CA THR A 133 5.34 -6.84 1.51
C THR A 133 6.15 -6.63 0.22
N SER A 134 5.71 -5.73 -0.65
CA SER A 134 6.47 -5.42 -1.88
C SER A 134 7.91 -4.93 -1.66
N TYR A 135 8.23 -4.41 -0.48
CA TYR A 135 9.48 -3.71 -0.22
C TYR A 135 10.25 -4.23 1.01
N TYR A 136 9.64 -5.11 1.79
CA TYR A 136 10.21 -5.61 3.03
C TYR A 136 9.73 -7.02 3.32
N GLU A 137 10.67 -7.86 3.75
CA GLU A 137 10.42 -9.14 4.39
C GLU A 137 10.95 -9.06 5.83
N GLY A 138 10.14 -9.49 6.79
CA GLY A 138 10.51 -9.42 8.20
C GLY A 138 9.73 -10.39 9.08
N GLU A 139 9.97 -10.27 10.38
CA GLU A 139 9.41 -11.15 11.40
C GLU A 139 8.34 -10.43 12.22
N PHE A 140 7.37 -11.17 12.73
CA PHE A 140 6.41 -10.63 13.69
C PHE A 140 7.15 -10.31 14.99
N LEU A 141 6.85 -9.15 15.55
CA LEU A 141 7.25 -8.80 16.91
C LEU A 141 6.32 -9.50 17.88
N TYR A 142 6.91 -10.19 18.83
CA TYR A 142 6.21 -10.93 19.86
C TYR A 142 6.88 -10.70 21.22
N TYR A 143 6.06 -10.47 22.24
CA TYR A 143 6.52 -10.51 23.62
C TYR A 143 5.37 -10.85 24.56
N VAL A 144 5.72 -11.53 25.64
CA VAL A 144 4.80 -11.96 26.68
C VAL A 144 4.61 -10.86 27.73
N LYS A 145 3.42 -10.79 28.31
CA LYS A 145 3.04 -9.91 29.42
C LYS A 145 2.40 -10.72 30.53
N ASP A 146 2.24 -10.09 31.70
CA ASP A 146 1.50 -10.62 32.85
C ASP A 146 1.89 -12.06 33.24
N GLU A 147 3.20 -12.31 33.36
CA GLU A 147 3.74 -13.64 33.74
C GLU A 147 3.30 -14.79 32.83
N GLY A 148 3.04 -14.53 31.54
CA GLY A 148 2.60 -15.58 30.60
C GLY A 148 1.10 -15.63 30.36
N LYS A 149 0.32 -14.70 30.92
CA LYS A 149 -1.14 -14.68 30.77
C LYS A 149 -1.65 -13.84 29.62
N SER A 150 -0.84 -12.92 29.11
CA SER A 150 -1.17 -12.10 27.95
C SER A 150 0.07 -11.99 27.04
N TYR A 151 -0.15 -11.58 25.79
CA TYR A 151 0.93 -11.38 24.85
C TYR A 151 0.63 -10.20 23.95
N TYR A 152 1.66 -9.71 23.30
CA TYR A 152 1.55 -8.81 22.17
C TYR A 152 2.10 -9.51 20.93
N LEU A 153 1.36 -9.39 19.83
CA LEU A 153 1.80 -9.81 18.51
C LEU A 153 1.55 -8.67 17.54
N GLY A 154 2.59 -8.24 16.86
CA GLY A 154 2.50 -7.15 15.91
C GLY A 154 3.62 -7.17 14.89
N PHE A 155 3.72 -6.09 14.13
CA PHE A 155 4.83 -5.88 13.21
C PHE A 155 5.16 -4.37 13.17
N GLU A 156 6.36 -3.99 13.59
CA GLU A 156 6.81 -2.60 13.47
C GLU A 156 7.50 -2.39 12.12
N HIS A 157 6.86 -1.58 11.26
CA HIS A 157 7.44 -0.35 10.69
C HIS A 157 6.42 0.45 9.85
N TYR A 158 5.13 0.51 10.26
CA TYR A 158 4.15 1.37 9.60
C TYR A 158 3.98 2.69 10.36
N TYR A 159 4.91 3.62 10.12
CA TYR A 159 4.92 4.99 10.63
C TYR A 159 3.84 5.90 10.02
N PHE A 160 2.84 5.36 9.32
CA PHE A 160 1.80 6.16 8.68
C PHE A 160 0.44 5.45 8.74
N ASP A 161 -0.47 6.04 9.50
CA ASP A 161 -1.91 5.79 9.55
C ASP A 161 -2.40 4.37 9.88
N GLY A 162 -2.45 4.10 11.19
CA GLY A 162 -3.67 3.59 11.84
C GLY A 162 -3.90 2.08 11.85
N LYS A 163 -3.81 1.50 13.06
CA LYS A 163 -4.39 0.22 13.51
C LYS A 163 -3.83 -1.04 12.83
N GLY A 164 -2.59 -1.39 13.18
CA GLY A 164 -1.99 -2.71 12.92
C GLY A 164 -1.96 -3.61 14.15
N TRP A 165 -2.88 -3.41 15.10
CA TRP A 165 -2.91 -4.16 16.36
C TRP A 165 -4.04 -5.19 16.31
N LEU A 166 -3.67 -6.48 16.37
CA LEU A 166 -4.60 -7.53 16.76
C LEU A 166 -4.56 -7.58 18.29
N GLU A 167 -5.30 -6.69 18.94
CA GLU A 167 -5.66 -6.88 20.35
C GLU A 167 -6.82 -7.87 20.37
N LEU A 168 -6.60 -9.04 20.97
CA LEU A 168 -7.67 -9.92 21.38
C LEU A 168 -7.94 -9.62 22.85
N GLU A 169 -9.11 -9.04 23.11
CA GLU A 169 -9.72 -8.99 24.46
C GLU A 169 -10.09 -10.41 24.93
#